data_AF-A0A0D2FIY5-F1
#
_entry.id   AF-A0A0D2FIY5-F1
#
_cell.length_a   1.000
_cell.length_b   1.000
_cell.length_c   1.000
_cell.angle_alpha   90.00
_cell.angle_beta   90.00
_cell.angle_gamma   90.00
#
_symmetry.space_group_name_H-M   'P 1'
#
loop_
_entity.id
_entity.type
_entity.pdbx_description
1 polymer ?
#
loop_
_entity_poly.entity_id
_entity_poly.type
_entity_poly.pdbx_seq_one_letter_code
_entity_poly.pdbx_strand_id
1 'polypeptide(L)'
;MLRNAHPGFYADYRTCLGRLILNCDSVKCAILACCASNRYMLDRDPSLREVSLRYYTQAVRQVNRVLTTSDWACESPSDHLLTTVIFLYINALWGPDLEHDASKHVAGAMHLLKLRYSSNNASSSLSMTRPFDRITAESVLYQAFLLSMRRPFAVDFQIDHHFLASTEHILESPTFQDASSAANSPVLGVPLPLYRLILDVIQLCNSPSGVDAQTSSQLKREMKYWETVAIEVDDDCRISQSPASTPCPSPPHQHPHPHPEALALYALAGSLLLDWMVDLPELQRNVDISSPQYGRISSLGVSQSRPPKTASSYTSFDSPTASPPAPPPLSTRSWQLSRALEILHRPTTHETWTRSFLGWWPLLIFGYVVTDDDDIEQIKSLLRCMRRRIGYGVVERVLYELEAVWQSRRTADDHQMSLVKPTNFEMG
;
A
#
# COMPACT_ATOMS: atom_id res chain seq x y z
N MET A 1 5.19 -5.25 12.68
CA MET A 1 6.03 -4.22 13.35
C MET A 1 7.39 -4.20 12.71
N LEU A 2 8.01 -3.03 12.71
CA LEU A 2 9.30 -2.75 12.11
C LEU A 2 10.44 -3.10 13.09
N ARG A 3 11.58 -3.54 12.55
CA ARG A 3 12.72 -4.01 13.37
C ARG A 3 13.37 -2.94 14.23
N ASN A 4 13.32 -1.69 13.79
CA ASN A 4 14.01 -0.57 14.44
C ASN A 4 13.11 0.17 15.44
N ALA A 5 11.88 -0.32 15.64
CA ALA A 5 10.97 0.21 16.65
C ALA A 5 11.51 -0.02 18.06
N HIS A 6 11.19 0.88 18.98
CA HIS A 6 11.54 0.74 20.38
C HIS A 6 11.04 -0.63 20.92
N PRO A 7 11.88 -1.42 21.62
CA PRO A 7 11.55 -2.79 22.02
C PRO A 7 10.30 -2.89 22.92
N GLY A 8 9.96 -1.80 23.62
CA GLY A 8 8.74 -1.70 24.41
C GLY A 8 7.46 -1.92 23.61
N PHE A 9 7.43 -1.57 22.32
CA PHE A 9 6.28 -1.85 21.44
C PHE A 9 6.00 -3.35 21.32
N TYR A 10 7.03 -4.14 21.03
CA TYR A 10 6.87 -5.58 20.87
C TYR A 10 6.50 -6.26 22.20
N ALA A 11 7.14 -5.85 23.30
CA ALA A 11 6.90 -6.42 24.62
C ALA A 11 5.45 -6.21 25.10
N ASP A 12 4.94 -4.98 25.00
CA ASP A 12 3.58 -4.63 25.39
C ASP A 12 2.55 -5.28 24.46
N TYR A 13 2.74 -5.16 23.14
CA TYR A 13 1.82 -5.73 22.15
C TYR A 13 1.68 -7.24 22.31
N ARG A 14 2.78 -7.98 22.51
CA ARG A 14 2.75 -9.43 22.73
C ARG A 14 1.92 -9.78 23.96
N THR A 15 2.08 -9.01 25.04
CA THR A 15 1.37 -9.23 26.31
C THR A 15 -0.13 -8.94 26.17
N CYS A 16 -0.47 -7.77 25.60
CA CYS A 16 -1.86 -7.38 25.34
C CYS A 16 -2.56 -8.37 24.40
N LEU A 17 -1.94 -8.71 23.28
CA LEU A 17 -2.51 -9.62 22.30
C LEU A 17 -2.70 -11.03 22.88
N GLY A 18 -1.74 -11.54 23.65
CA GLY A 18 -1.86 -12.82 24.35
C GLY A 18 -3.09 -12.87 25.26
N ARG A 19 -3.32 -11.81 26.04
CA ARG A 19 -4.52 -11.70 26.88
C ARG A 19 -5.81 -11.66 26.05
N LEU A 20 -5.82 -10.91 24.94
CA LEU A 20 -6.99 -10.82 24.07
C LEU A 20 -7.32 -12.17 23.40
N ILE A 21 -6.32 -12.91 22.94
CA ILE A 21 -6.51 -14.25 22.33
C ILE A 21 -7.14 -15.23 23.31
N LEU A 22 -6.70 -15.22 24.57
CA LEU A 22 -7.19 -16.15 25.58
C LEU A 22 -8.64 -15.85 26.00
N ASN A 23 -9.02 -14.57 26.04
CA ASN A 23 -10.28 -14.13 26.64
C ASN A 23 -11.34 -13.68 25.63
N CYS A 24 -10.99 -13.45 24.36
CA CYS A 24 -11.90 -12.92 23.35
C CYS A 24 -11.94 -13.85 22.13
N ASP A 25 -13.04 -14.57 21.96
CA ASP A 25 -13.18 -15.51 20.84
C ASP A 25 -13.14 -14.84 19.47
N SER A 26 -13.52 -13.55 19.37
CA SER A 26 -13.52 -12.80 18.12
C SER A 26 -12.08 -12.60 17.64
N VAL A 27 -11.21 -12.20 18.58
CA VAL A 27 -9.77 -12.01 18.34
C VAL A 27 -9.12 -13.35 18.01
N LYS A 28 -9.43 -14.40 18.78
CA LYS A 28 -8.93 -15.75 18.53
C LYS A 28 -9.29 -16.23 17.12
N CYS A 29 -10.54 -16.10 16.72
CA CYS A 29 -10.99 -16.48 15.38
C CYS A 29 -10.31 -15.64 14.30
N ALA A 30 -10.24 -14.31 14.44
CA ALA A 30 -9.62 -13.47 13.43
C ALA A 30 -8.13 -13.79 13.22
N ILE A 31 -7.40 -14.09 14.30
CA ILE A 31 -5.99 -14.48 14.22
C ILE A 31 -5.81 -15.87 13.61
N LEU A 32 -6.63 -16.85 14.01
CA LEU A 32 -6.59 -18.18 13.39
C LEU A 32 -6.92 -18.13 11.90
N ALA A 33 -7.84 -17.25 11.49
CA ALA A 33 -8.10 -16.98 10.08
C ALA A 33 -6.84 -16.48 9.36
N CYS A 34 -6.19 -15.44 9.89
CA CYS A 34 -4.94 -14.91 9.34
C CYS A 34 -3.83 -15.97 9.25
N CYS A 35 -3.64 -16.77 10.30
CA CYS A 35 -2.63 -17.83 10.33
C CYS A 35 -2.89 -18.88 9.26
N ALA A 36 -4.13 -19.37 9.15
CA ALA A 36 -4.51 -20.36 8.13
C ALA A 36 -4.38 -19.79 6.71
N SER A 37 -4.81 -18.53 6.51
CA SER A 37 -4.69 -17.80 5.25
C SER A 37 -3.23 -17.64 4.82
N ASN A 38 -2.37 -17.16 5.73
CA ASN A 38 -0.96 -17.00 5.45
C ASN A 38 -0.26 -18.34 5.16
N ARG A 39 -0.58 -19.38 5.91
CA ARG A 39 -0.02 -20.72 5.69
C ARG A 39 -0.49 -21.30 4.35
N TYR A 40 -1.76 -21.12 3.97
CA TYR A 40 -2.23 -21.43 2.61
C TYR A 40 -1.44 -20.66 1.55
N MET A 41 -1.18 -19.37 1.75
CA MET A 41 -0.42 -18.57 0.79
C MET A 41 1.03 -19.02 0.63
N LEU A 42 1.61 -19.68 1.64
CA LEU A 42 2.95 -20.26 1.58
C LEU A 42 2.94 -21.66 0.93
N ASP A 43 2.08 -22.57 1.43
CA ASP A 43 2.15 -23.99 1.09
C ASP A 43 1.12 -24.47 0.07
N ARG A 44 0.08 -23.65 -0.22
CA ARG A 44 -1.05 -23.96 -1.11
C ARG A 44 -1.92 -25.15 -0.70
N ASP A 45 -1.94 -25.50 0.60
CA ASP A 45 -2.84 -26.53 1.14
C ASP A 45 -4.31 -26.04 1.17
N PRO A 46 -5.22 -26.59 0.33
CA PRO A 46 -6.60 -26.11 0.23
C PRO A 46 -7.39 -26.22 1.53
N SER A 47 -7.03 -27.15 2.43
CA SER A 47 -7.71 -27.31 3.72
C SER A 47 -7.56 -26.06 4.59
N LEU A 48 -6.41 -25.40 4.52
CA LEU A 48 -6.12 -24.17 5.27
C LEU A 48 -6.91 -22.97 4.74
N ARG A 49 -7.24 -22.95 3.44
CA ARG A 49 -8.13 -21.94 2.85
C ARG A 49 -9.54 -22.05 3.42
N GLU A 50 -10.09 -23.27 3.52
CA GLU A 50 -11.41 -23.50 4.12
C GLU A 50 -11.43 -23.11 5.61
N VAL A 51 -10.39 -23.52 6.36
CA VAL A 51 -10.24 -23.17 7.78
C VAL A 51 -10.17 -21.66 7.97
N SER A 52 -9.42 -20.95 7.12
CA SER A 52 -9.35 -19.49 7.14
C SER A 52 -10.73 -18.85 7.00
N LEU A 53 -11.49 -19.24 5.97
CA LEU A 53 -12.82 -18.69 5.69
C LEU A 53 -13.82 -18.99 6.81
N ARG A 54 -13.75 -20.18 7.43
CA ARG A 54 -14.60 -20.54 8.58
C ARG A 54 -14.33 -19.60 9.76
N TYR A 55 -13.08 -19.44 10.16
CA TYR A 55 -12.73 -18.58 11.29
C TYR A 55 -12.98 -17.10 11.01
N TYR A 56 -12.72 -16.64 9.79
CA TYR A 56 -13.03 -15.29 9.35
C TYR A 56 -14.54 -15.01 9.48
N THR A 57 -15.38 -15.92 8.98
CA THR A 57 -16.84 -15.78 9.05
C THR A 57 -17.32 -15.72 10.51
N GLN A 58 -16.74 -16.54 11.39
CA GLN A 58 -17.05 -16.51 12.82
C GLN A 58 -16.65 -15.18 13.47
N ALA A 59 -15.47 -14.65 13.18
CA ALA A 59 -15.03 -13.35 13.67
C ALA A 59 -15.94 -12.21 13.19
N VAL A 60 -16.30 -12.18 11.90
CA VAL A 60 -17.24 -11.19 11.34
C VAL A 60 -18.61 -11.25 12.03
N ARG A 61 -19.16 -12.45 12.28
CA ARG A 61 -20.42 -12.61 13.02
C ARG A 61 -20.35 -12.02 14.42
N GLN A 62 -19.24 -12.20 15.12
CA GLN A 62 -19.05 -11.66 16.47
C GLN A 62 -18.89 -10.13 16.45
N VAL A 63 -18.14 -9.58 15.50
CA VAL A 63 -18.06 -8.12 15.28
C VAL A 63 -19.45 -7.54 15.04
N ASN A 64 -20.22 -8.11 14.11
CA ASN A 64 -21.57 -7.64 13.81
C ASN A 64 -22.48 -7.68 15.04
N ARG A 65 -22.40 -8.74 15.85
CA ARG A 65 -23.16 -8.83 17.10
C ARG A 65 -22.82 -7.67 18.03
N VAL A 66 -21.53 -7.43 18.31
CA VAL A 66 -21.08 -6.32 19.18
C VAL A 66 -21.57 -4.98 18.63
N LEU A 67 -21.41 -4.73 17.33
CA LEU A 67 -21.85 -3.48 16.69
C LEU A 67 -23.35 -3.22 16.84
N THR A 68 -24.18 -4.27 16.83
CA THR A 68 -25.65 -4.15 16.98
C THR A 68 -26.14 -4.04 18.42
N THR A 69 -25.35 -4.47 19.40
CA THR A 69 -25.78 -4.50 20.81
C THR A 69 -25.21 -3.39 21.68
N SER A 70 -24.11 -2.76 21.24
CA SER A 70 -23.45 -1.69 22.00
C SER A 70 -24.19 -0.36 21.92
N ASP A 71 -24.20 0.37 23.03
CA ASP A 71 -24.67 1.75 23.09
C ASP A 71 -23.50 2.72 22.84
N TRP A 72 -23.28 3.05 21.57
CA TRP A 72 -22.19 3.92 21.14
C TRP A 72 -22.31 5.37 21.61
N ALA A 73 -23.43 5.78 22.20
CA ALA A 73 -23.55 7.09 22.83
C ALA A 73 -22.79 7.16 24.17
N CYS A 74 -22.58 6.01 24.82
CA CYS A 74 -21.96 5.91 26.15
C CYS A 74 -20.72 5.01 26.17
N GLU A 75 -20.56 4.11 25.21
CA GLU A 75 -19.45 3.15 25.14
C GLU A 75 -18.36 3.58 24.15
N SER A 76 -17.10 3.52 24.60
CA SER A 76 -15.94 3.60 23.71
C SER A 76 -15.64 2.21 23.13
N PRO A 77 -15.28 2.08 21.84
CA PRO A 77 -14.89 0.79 21.25
C PRO A 77 -13.82 0.08 22.07
N SER A 78 -13.97 -1.23 22.27
CA SER A 78 -13.05 -2.04 23.07
C SER A 78 -11.78 -2.43 22.32
N ASP A 79 -10.70 -2.76 23.05
CA ASP A 79 -9.43 -3.20 22.44
C ASP A 79 -9.64 -4.49 21.62
N HIS A 80 -10.50 -5.39 22.10
CA HIS A 80 -10.80 -6.63 21.38
C HIS A 80 -11.56 -6.39 20.08
N LEU A 81 -12.48 -5.42 20.03
CA LEU A 81 -13.23 -5.10 18.81
C LEU A 81 -12.30 -4.54 17.74
N LEU A 82 -11.50 -3.52 18.08
CA LEU A 82 -10.50 -2.95 17.17
C LEU A 82 -9.49 -4.00 16.71
N THR A 83 -8.95 -4.80 17.64
CA THR A 83 -8.01 -5.88 17.30
C THR A 83 -8.64 -6.88 16.34
N THR A 84 -9.90 -7.27 16.57
CA THR A 84 -10.61 -8.20 15.68
C THR A 84 -10.71 -7.61 14.28
N VAL A 85 -11.17 -6.37 14.12
CA VAL A 85 -11.29 -5.71 12.80
C VAL A 85 -9.94 -5.54 12.12
N ILE A 86 -8.88 -5.26 12.88
CA ILE A 86 -7.51 -5.22 12.37
C ILE A 86 -7.11 -6.55 11.74
N PHE A 87 -7.32 -7.65 12.46
CA PHE A 87 -7.03 -8.97 11.90
C PHE A 87 -7.97 -9.35 10.74
N LEU A 88 -9.21 -8.85 10.69
CA LEU A 88 -10.09 -9.06 9.55
C LEU A 88 -9.56 -8.42 8.26
N TYR A 89 -9.09 -7.16 8.30
CA TYR A 89 -8.47 -6.57 7.12
C TYR A 89 -7.10 -7.20 6.80
N ILE A 90 -6.33 -7.63 7.81
CA ILE A 90 -5.08 -8.36 7.56
C ILE A 90 -5.39 -9.64 6.81
N ASN A 91 -6.40 -10.40 7.24
CA ASN A 91 -6.82 -11.62 6.55
C ASN A 91 -7.22 -11.34 5.09
N ALA A 92 -7.97 -10.26 4.87
CA ALA A 92 -8.40 -9.82 3.55
C ALA A 92 -7.23 -9.45 2.62
N LEU A 93 -6.21 -8.77 3.15
CA LEU A 93 -5.04 -8.39 2.39
C LEU A 93 -4.08 -9.56 2.18
N TRP A 94 -3.93 -10.43 3.18
CA TRP A 94 -2.97 -11.52 3.16
C TRP A 94 -3.48 -12.75 2.43
N GLY A 95 -4.78 -12.97 2.38
CA GLY A 95 -5.40 -14.11 1.71
C GLY A 95 -5.72 -13.88 0.23
N PRO A 96 -6.20 -14.94 -0.44
CA PRO A 96 -6.60 -14.88 -1.86
C PRO A 96 -8.06 -14.40 -2.07
N ASP A 97 -8.93 -14.55 -1.06
CA ASP A 97 -10.39 -14.61 -1.27
C ASP A 97 -11.15 -13.31 -1.00
N LEU A 98 -10.59 -12.43 -0.18
CA LEU A 98 -11.35 -11.42 0.56
C LEU A 98 -10.89 -9.99 0.27
N GLU A 99 -10.21 -9.76 -0.85
CA GLU A 99 -9.66 -8.44 -1.22
C GLU A 99 -10.72 -7.33 -1.14
N HIS A 100 -11.93 -7.58 -1.64
CA HIS A 100 -13.04 -6.62 -1.66
C HIS A 100 -13.58 -6.26 -0.25
N ASP A 101 -13.24 -7.04 0.78
CA ASP A 101 -13.63 -6.75 2.15
C ASP A 101 -12.59 -5.91 2.89
N ALA A 102 -11.35 -5.83 2.39
CA ALA A 102 -10.27 -5.09 3.05
C ALA A 102 -10.65 -3.61 3.28
N SER A 103 -11.17 -2.94 2.24
CA SER A 103 -11.59 -1.53 2.31
C SER A 103 -12.71 -1.30 3.33
N LYS A 104 -13.67 -2.22 3.42
CA LYS A 104 -14.78 -2.14 4.39
C LYS A 104 -14.27 -2.25 5.82
N HIS A 105 -13.36 -3.19 6.09
CA HIS A 105 -12.78 -3.39 7.41
C HIS A 105 -11.86 -2.25 7.83
N VAL A 106 -11.03 -1.72 6.91
CA VAL A 106 -10.20 -0.55 7.20
C VAL A 106 -11.07 0.68 7.46
N ALA A 107 -12.10 0.93 6.64
CA ALA A 107 -13.07 1.99 6.89
C ALA A 107 -13.74 1.81 8.26
N GLY A 108 -14.17 0.59 8.60
CA GLY A 108 -14.72 0.27 9.93
C GLY A 108 -13.74 0.58 11.07
N ALA A 109 -12.47 0.20 10.93
CA ALA A 109 -11.43 0.49 11.92
C ALA A 109 -11.19 1.99 12.09
N MET A 110 -11.19 2.77 11.00
CA MET A 110 -11.12 4.23 11.06
C MET A 110 -12.29 4.82 11.85
N HIS A 111 -13.52 4.35 11.62
CA HIS A 111 -14.69 4.80 12.37
C HIS A 111 -14.60 4.47 13.86
N LEU A 112 -14.16 3.26 14.20
CA LEU A 112 -13.94 2.86 15.60
C LEU A 112 -12.87 3.72 16.28
N LEU A 113 -11.79 4.08 15.58
CA LEU A 113 -10.79 5.01 16.11
C LEU A 113 -11.35 6.43 16.29
N LYS A 114 -12.18 6.94 15.36
CA LYS A 114 -12.87 8.23 15.52
C LYS A 114 -13.71 8.27 16.80
N LEU A 115 -14.48 7.20 17.07
CA LEU A 115 -15.25 7.08 18.31
C LEU A 115 -14.37 7.12 19.56
N ARG A 116 -13.17 6.50 19.51
CA ARG A 116 -12.21 6.58 20.61
C ARG A 116 -11.62 7.99 20.80
N TYR A 117 -11.35 8.71 19.72
CA TYR A 117 -10.86 10.09 19.79
C TYR A 117 -11.90 11.04 20.42
N SER A 118 -13.17 10.80 20.16
CA SER A 118 -14.28 11.62 20.67
C SER A 118 -14.82 11.16 22.03
N SER A 119 -14.21 10.16 22.67
CA SER A 119 -14.70 9.62 23.93
C SER A 119 -14.47 10.60 25.09
N ASN A 120 -15.56 11.05 25.71
CA ASN A 120 -15.54 11.95 26.88
C ASN A 120 -15.02 11.27 28.17
N ASN A 121 -14.87 9.95 28.18
CA ASN A 121 -14.33 9.23 29.32
C ASN A 121 -12.81 9.15 29.18
N ALA A 122 -12.09 9.92 30.01
CA ALA A 122 -10.63 9.98 30.03
C ALA A 122 -9.96 8.60 30.18
N SER A 123 -10.64 7.64 30.81
CA SER A 123 -10.15 6.27 31.01
C SER A 123 -10.20 5.40 29.75
N SER A 124 -10.99 5.79 28.75
CA SER A 124 -11.19 5.07 27.49
C SER A 124 -10.81 5.87 26.25
N SER A 125 -10.25 7.07 26.44
CA SER A 125 -9.67 7.87 25.39
C SER A 125 -8.36 7.24 24.91
N LEU A 126 -8.11 7.28 23.60
CA LEU A 126 -6.91 6.70 23.02
C LEU A 126 -5.68 7.50 23.47
N SER A 127 -4.71 6.85 24.12
CA SER A 127 -3.48 7.50 24.57
C SER A 127 -2.25 6.92 23.88
N MET A 128 -1.45 7.78 23.22
CA MET A 128 -0.18 7.36 22.63
C MET A 128 0.89 7.00 23.67
N THR A 129 0.61 7.15 24.96
CA THR A 129 1.48 6.65 26.04
C THR A 129 1.45 5.12 26.14
N ARG A 130 0.40 4.46 25.64
CA ARG A 130 0.32 3.00 25.59
C ARG A 130 0.87 2.50 24.24
N PRO A 131 1.92 1.66 24.22
CA PRO A 131 2.49 1.16 22.97
C PRO A 131 1.46 0.42 22.10
N PHE A 132 0.56 -0.35 22.71
CA PHE A 132 -0.55 -1.01 22.02
C PHE A 132 -1.46 -0.04 21.24
N ASP A 133 -1.82 1.11 21.82
CA ASP A 133 -2.72 2.08 21.20
C ASP A 133 -2.05 2.75 19.99
N ARG A 134 -0.74 3.04 20.09
CA ARG A 134 0.03 3.56 18.95
C ARG A 134 0.17 2.56 17.81
N ILE A 135 0.48 1.30 18.12
CA ILE A 135 0.53 0.24 17.09
C ILE A 135 -0.82 0.13 16.38
N THR A 136 -1.92 0.21 17.13
CA THR A 136 -3.28 0.15 16.60
C THR A 136 -3.54 1.33 15.65
N ALA A 137 -3.28 2.56 16.08
CA ALA A 137 -3.48 3.77 15.28
C ALA A 137 -2.62 3.75 14.00
N GLU A 138 -1.32 3.47 14.13
CA GLU A 138 -0.42 3.40 12.98
C GLU A 138 -0.79 2.26 12.03
N SER A 139 -1.26 1.11 12.53
CA SER A 139 -1.68 -0.01 11.66
C SER A 139 -2.90 0.34 10.82
N VAL A 140 -3.91 0.97 11.40
CA VAL A 140 -5.11 1.42 10.66
C VAL A 140 -4.73 2.50 9.65
N LEU A 141 -3.92 3.47 10.06
CA LEU A 141 -3.49 4.55 9.18
C LEU A 141 -2.63 4.06 8.02
N TYR A 142 -1.66 3.18 8.29
CA TYR A 142 -0.81 2.56 7.28
C TYR A 142 -1.65 1.83 6.22
N GLN A 143 -2.64 1.05 6.65
CA GLN A 143 -3.48 0.31 5.70
C GLN A 143 -4.46 1.21 4.95
N ALA A 144 -4.93 2.30 5.57
CA ALA A 144 -5.72 3.31 4.86
C ALA A 144 -4.90 3.95 3.73
N PHE A 145 -3.65 4.34 3.98
CA PHE A 145 -2.74 4.83 2.94
C PHE A 145 -2.54 3.80 1.84
N LEU A 146 -2.18 2.57 2.19
CA LEU A 146 -1.93 1.51 1.22
C LEU A 146 -3.12 1.23 0.30
N LEU A 147 -4.34 1.24 0.84
CA LEU A 147 -5.56 1.07 0.04
C LEU A 147 -5.79 2.27 -0.88
N SER A 148 -5.67 3.50 -0.37
CA SER A 148 -5.82 4.70 -1.20
C SER A 148 -4.77 4.81 -2.31
N MET A 149 -3.58 4.26 -2.09
CA MET A 149 -2.50 4.28 -3.08
C MET A 149 -2.47 3.05 -4.01
N ARG A 150 -3.29 2.01 -3.75
CA ARG A 150 -3.25 0.72 -4.45
C ARG A 150 -3.52 0.81 -5.95
N ARG A 151 -4.38 1.75 -6.35
CA ARG A 151 -4.79 2.01 -7.73
C ARG A 151 -4.67 3.51 -8.04
N PRO A 152 -3.45 4.01 -8.32
CA PRO A 152 -3.21 5.45 -8.47
C PRO A 152 -4.03 6.10 -9.61
N PHE A 153 -4.45 5.31 -10.61
CA PHE A 153 -5.23 5.79 -11.76
C PHE A 153 -6.74 5.50 -11.68
N ALA A 154 -7.21 4.88 -10.59
CA ALA A 154 -8.60 4.51 -10.40
C ALA A 154 -8.89 4.40 -8.89
N VAL A 155 -8.93 5.55 -8.22
CA VAL A 155 -9.09 5.61 -6.75
C VAL A 155 -10.40 4.95 -6.32
N ASP A 156 -10.29 3.89 -5.53
CA ASP A 156 -11.41 3.11 -5.00
C ASP A 156 -11.52 3.17 -3.47
N PHE A 157 -10.58 3.85 -2.81
CA PHE A 157 -10.59 4.08 -1.36
C PHE A 157 -10.08 5.48 -1.01
N GLN A 158 -10.83 6.20 -0.17
CA GLN A 158 -10.48 7.54 0.30
C GLN A 158 -10.35 7.55 1.82
N ILE A 159 -9.31 8.23 2.30
CA ILE A 159 -9.12 8.47 3.73
C ILE A 159 -9.96 9.69 4.11
N ASP A 160 -10.81 9.55 5.13
CA ASP A 160 -11.53 10.67 5.74
C ASP A 160 -10.53 11.73 6.23
N HIS A 161 -10.64 12.95 5.70
CA HIS A 161 -9.71 14.04 6.01
C HIS A 161 -9.66 14.37 7.51
N HIS A 162 -10.80 14.33 8.19
CA HIS A 162 -10.87 14.56 9.63
C HIS A 162 -10.15 13.45 10.40
N PHE A 163 -10.41 12.18 10.07
CA PHE A 163 -9.68 11.06 10.67
C PHE A 163 -8.17 11.20 10.49
N LEU A 164 -7.72 11.54 9.28
CA LEU A 164 -6.30 11.71 8.99
C LEU A 164 -5.70 12.81 9.88
N ALA A 165 -6.28 14.01 9.86
CA ALA A 165 -5.80 15.13 10.66
C ALA A 165 -5.79 14.82 12.17
N SER A 166 -6.86 14.22 12.71
CA SER A 166 -6.93 13.84 14.12
C SER A 166 -5.88 12.79 14.48
N THR A 167 -5.71 11.76 13.64
CA THR A 167 -4.77 10.67 13.94
C THR A 167 -3.33 11.16 13.92
N GLU A 168 -2.96 11.99 12.96
CA GLU A 168 -1.62 12.55 12.91
C GLU A 168 -1.30 13.44 14.10
N HIS A 169 -2.23 14.34 14.47
CA HIS A 169 -2.04 15.19 15.63
C HIS A 169 -1.80 14.37 16.90
N ILE A 170 -2.54 13.27 17.07
CA ILE A 170 -2.35 12.36 18.20
C ILE A 170 -0.98 11.66 18.13
N LEU A 171 -0.52 11.28 16.93
CA LEU A 171 0.78 10.62 16.71
C LEU A 171 2.00 11.53 16.89
N GLU A 172 1.83 12.86 16.94
CA GLU A 172 2.90 13.83 17.26
C GLU A 172 3.47 13.59 18.67
N SER A 173 2.65 13.09 19.59
CA SER A 173 3.10 12.73 20.94
C SER A 173 3.92 11.43 20.91
N PRO A 174 5.19 11.43 21.40
CA PRO A 174 5.99 10.22 21.48
C PRO A 174 5.44 9.26 22.54
N THR A 175 5.51 7.95 22.27
CA THR A 175 5.21 6.92 23.29
C THR A 175 6.36 6.79 24.29
N PHE A 176 7.60 6.88 23.78
CA PHE A 176 8.84 6.81 24.55
C PHE A 176 9.59 8.14 24.37
N GLN A 177 9.61 8.98 25.41
CA GLN A 177 10.16 10.34 25.37
C GLN A 177 11.67 10.38 25.11
N ASP A 178 12.37 9.32 25.51
CA ASP A 178 13.81 9.12 25.39
C ASP A 178 14.22 8.49 24.05
N ALA A 179 13.26 8.07 23.22
CA ALA A 179 13.51 7.43 21.94
C ALA A 179 13.35 8.40 20.76
N SER A 180 14.05 8.12 19.66
CA SER A 180 13.92 8.91 18.43
C SER A 180 12.51 8.81 17.82
N SER A 181 12.17 9.75 16.93
CA SER A 181 10.90 9.69 16.17
C SER A 181 10.75 8.39 15.39
N ALA A 182 11.85 7.91 14.78
CA ALA A 182 11.89 6.63 14.08
C ALA A 182 11.62 5.43 15.00
N ALA A 183 12.25 5.40 16.17
CA ALA A 183 12.02 4.35 17.16
C ALA A 183 10.60 4.39 17.74
N ASN A 184 9.96 5.57 17.74
CA ASN A 184 8.58 5.77 18.12
C ASN A 184 7.56 5.36 17.04
N SER A 185 7.97 5.04 15.80
CA SER A 185 7.04 4.63 14.73
C SER A 185 7.14 3.13 14.42
N PRO A 186 6.39 2.26 15.12
CA PRO A 186 6.51 0.81 14.97
C PRO A 186 5.94 0.22 13.68
N VAL A 187 5.13 0.96 12.92
CA VAL A 187 4.40 0.39 11.76
C VAL A 187 4.57 1.19 10.46
N LEU A 188 4.48 2.53 10.48
CA LEU A 188 4.39 3.33 9.25
C LEU A 188 5.59 3.15 8.32
N GLY A 189 6.80 3.14 8.88
CA GLY A 189 8.04 2.90 8.13
C GLY A 189 8.51 4.07 7.26
N VAL A 190 7.59 4.94 6.85
CA VAL A 190 7.84 6.16 6.07
C VAL A 190 7.16 7.34 6.79
N PRO A 191 7.74 8.55 6.77
CA PRO A 191 7.13 9.74 7.37
C PRO A 191 5.76 10.06 6.77
N LEU A 192 4.81 10.46 7.63
CA LEU A 192 3.46 10.87 7.24
C LEU A 192 3.41 11.96 6.16
N PRO A 193 4.29 12.98 6.16
CA PRO A 193 4.24 14.00 5.11
C PRO A 193 4.55 13.43 3.71
N LEU A 194 5.36 12.38 3.59
CA LEU A 194 5.59 11.73 2.30
C LEU A 194 4.37 10.91 1.86
N TYR A 195 3.71 10.19 2.78
CA TYR A 195 2.44 9.51 2.46
C TYR A 195 1.38 10.50 1.97
N ARG A 196 1.25 11.66 2.63
CA ARG A 196 0.36 12.74 2.19
C ARG A 196 0.69 13.24 0.79
N LEU A 197 1.96 13.57 0.55
CA LEU A 197 2.39 14.04 -0.76
C LEU A 197 2.03 13.04 -1.87
N ILE A 198 2.23 11.74 -1.64
CA ILE A 198 1.83 10.70 -2.59
C ILE A 198 0.31 10.67 -2.81
N LEU A 199 -0.50 10.82 -1.76
CA LEU A 199 -1.96 10.92 -1.92
C LEU A 199 -2.36 12.17 -2.72
N ASP A 200 -1.71 13.31 -2.48
CA ASP A 200 -2.00 14.56 -3.20
C ASP A 200 -1.60 14.44 -4.68
N VAL A 201 -0.49 13.76 -4.98
CA VAL A 201 -0.11 13.35 -6.34
C VAL A 201 -1.22 12.48 -6.94
N ILE A 202 -1.68 11.43 -6.26
CA ILE A 202 -2.76 10.57 -6.77
C ILE A 202 -4.08 11.34 -6.98
N GLN A 203 -4.43 12.27 -6.08
CA GLN A 203 -5.63 13.09 -6.22
C GLN A 203 -5.57 14.03 -7.44
N LEU A 204 -4.40 14.63 -7.70
CA LEU A 204 -4.17 15.42 -8.92
C LEU A 204 -4.49 14.60 -10.17
N CYS A 205 -4.18 13.30 -10.14
CA CYS A 205 -4.33 12.34 -11.24
C CYS A 205 -5.79 12.10 -11.60
N ASN A 206 -6.63 12.11 -10.58
CA ASN A 206 -8.05 11.76 -10.67
C ASN A 206 -8.95 13.00 -10.65
N SER A 207 -8.37 14.22 -10.66
CA SER A 207 -9.11 15.47 -10.66
C SER A 207 -9.78 15.73 -12.02
N PRO A 208 -11.12 15.88 -12.07
CA PRO A 208 -11.84 16.10 -13.33
C PRO A 208 -11.54 17.47 -13.96
N SER A 209 -11.00 18.42 -13.20
CA SER A 209 -10.77 19.81 -13.61
C SER A 209 -9.45 20.00 -14.37
N GLY A 210 -8.70 18.92 -14.64
CA GLY A 210 -7.35 18.97 -15.21
C GLY A 210 -6.29 19.38 -14.18
N VAL A 211 -5.03 19.32 -14.60
CA VAL A 211 -3.86 19.63 -13.77
C VAL A 211 -3.70 21.15 -13.65
N ASP A 212 -3.99 21.71 -12.48
CA ASP A 212 -3.67 23.10 -12.16
C ASP A 212 -2.15 23.30 -12.10
N ALA A 213 -1.64 24.29 -12.85
CA ALA A 213 -0.20 24.55 -12.96
C ALA A 213 0.43 24.96 -11.63
N GLN A 214 -0.32 25.68 -10.78
CA GLN A 214 0.15 26.09 -9.45
C GLN A 214 0.27 24.88 -8.52
N THR A 215 -0.77 24.03 -8.47
CA THR A 215 -0.79 22.80 -7.69
C THR A 215 0.31 21.83 -8.13
N SER A 216 0.48 21.62 -9.45
CA SER A 216 1.56 20.80 -10.00
C SER A 216 2.95 21.35 -9.63
N SER A 217 3.16 22.66 -9.75
CA SER A 217 4.42 23.30 -9.35
C SER A 217 4.71 23.17 -7.86
N GLN A 218 3.68 23.23 -7.01
CA GLN A 218 3.83 22.99 -5.58
C GLN A 218 4.25 21.55 -5.29
N LEU A 219 3.54 20.57 -5.85
CA LEU A 219 3.85 19.16 -5.66
C LEU A 219 5.24 18.80 -6.16
N LYS A 220 5.69 19.36 -7.30
CA LYS A 220 7.07 19.21 -7.79
C LYS A 220 8.11 19.75 -6.82
N ARG A 221 7.86 20.91 -6.20
CA ARG A 221 8.79 21.47 -5.20
C ARG A 221 8.87 20.60 -3.94
N GLU A 222 7.74 20.13 -3.44
CA GLU A 222 7.70 19.24 -2.28
C GLU A 222 8.33 17.89 -2.58
N MET A 223 8.10 17.34 -3.77
CA MET A 223 8.73 16.09 -4.20
C MET A 223 10.24 16.21 -4.33
N LYS A 224 10.74 17.35 -4.84
CA LYS A 224 12.19 17.61 -4.94
C LYS A 224 12.91 17.58 -3.59
N TYR A 225 12.24 18.00 -2.51
CA TYR A 225 12.78 17.84 -1.17
C TYR A 225 12.97 16.34 -0.85
N TRP A 226 11.96 15.51 -1.11
CA TRP A 226 12.04 14.07 -0.86
C TRP A 226 13.02 13.32 -1.77
N GLU A 227 13.17 13.75 -3.02
CA GLU A 227 14.21 13.25 -3.92
C GLU A 227 15.61 13.51 -3.35
N THR A 228 15.85 14.72 -2.84
CA THR A 228 17.12 15.10 -2.22
C THR A 228 17.40 14.22 -1.01
N VAL A 229 16.41 14.06 -0.12
CA VAL A 229 16.51 13.16 1.05
C VAL A 229 16.77 11.71 0.63
N ALA A 230 16.09 11.22 -0.41
CA ALA A 230 16.28 9.85 -0.91
C ALA A 230 17.70 9.62 -1.44
N ILE A 231 18.27 10.61 -2.14
CA ILE A 231 19.65 10.56 -2.65
C ILE A 231 20.65 10.56 -1.49
N GLU A 232 20.51 11.50 -0.54
CA GLU A 232 21.40 11.61 0.62
C GLU A 232 21.41 10.32 1.44
N VAL A 233 20.22 9.78 1.74
CA VAL A 233 20.06 8.53 2.47
C VAL A 233 20.71 7.36 1.72
N ASP A 234 20.56 7.31 0.41
CA ASP A 234 21.16 6.26 -0.41
C ASP A 234 22.70 6.35 -0.44
N ASP A 235 23.24 7.56 -0.57
CA ASP A 235 24.67 7.83 -0.57
C ASP A 235 25.31 7.47 0.78
N ASP A 236 24.67 7.84 1.90
CA ASP A 236 25.10 7.46 3.25
C ASP A 236 25.14 5.93 3.43
N CYS A 237 24.14 5.22 2.88
CA CYS A 237 24.10 3.76 2.90
C CYS A 237 25.27 3.15 2.09
N ARG A 238 25.62 3.74 0.95
CA ARG A 238 26.77 3.28 0.13
C ARG A 238 28.09 3.49 0.86
N ILE A 239 28.28 4.63 1.51
CA ILE A 239 29.48 4.94 2.29
C ILE A 239 29.63 3.96 3.46
N SER A 240 28.54 3.70 4.18
CA SER A 240 28.52 2.79 5.33
C SER A 240 28.82 1.33 4.96
N GLN A 241 28.52 0.93 3.72
CA GLN A 241 28.77 -0.42 3.20
C GLN A 241 30.12 -0.57 2.49
N SER A 242 30.92 0.50 2.40
CA SER A 242 32.22 0.47 1.73
C SER A 242 33.28 -0.26 2.56
N PRO A 243 34.10 -1.16 1.96
CA PRO A 243 35.14 -1.90 2.67
C PRO A 243 36.32 -1.02 3.17
N ALA A 244 36.42 0.24 2.72
CA ALA A 244 37.43 1.20 3.16
C ALA A 244 37.04 1.93 4.47
N SER A 245 35.82 1.73 4.96
CA SER A 245 35.32 2.33 6.20
C SER A 245 35.86 1.55 7.40
N THR A 246 36.75 2.16 8.17
CA THR A 246 37.14 1.62 9.50
C THR A 246 35.85 1.41 10.32
N PRO A 247 35.63 0.26 10.98
CA PRO A 247 34.44 0.05 11.81
C PRO A 247 34.56 0.93 13.07
N CYS A 248 34.18 2.20 12.95
CA CYS A 248 33.90 3.04 14.09
C CYS A 248 32.56 2.55 14.68
N PRO A 249 32.49 2.26 15.99
CA PRO A 249 31.23 1.99 16.66
C PRO A 249 30.46 3.31 16.73
N SER A 250 29.75 3.68 15.66
CA SER A 250 28.80 4.77 15.71
C SER A 250 27.72 4.40 16.72
N PRO A 251 27.37 5.29 17.67
CA PRO A 251 26.27 5.03 18.59
C PRO A 251 24.97 4.78 17.78
N PRO A 252 24.06 3.92 18.25
CA PRO A 252 22.89 3.41 17.51
C PRO A 252 21.80 4.46 17.16
N HIS A 253 22.11 5.75 17.19
CA HIS A 253 21.13 6.86 17.19
C HIS A 253 21.27 7.88 16.05
N GLN A 254 22.09 7.65 15.01
CA GLN A 254 22.44 8.72 14.07
C GLN A 254 21.84 8.69 12.66
N HIS A 255 20.99 7.72 12.29
CA HIS A 255 20.22 7.89 11.06
C HIS A 255 18.95 8.71 11.33
N PRO A 256 18.80 9.92 10.75
CA PRO A 256 17.68 10.80 11.03
C PRO A 256 16.33 10.26 10.54
N HIS A 257 16.35 9.21 9.70
CA HIS A 257 15.16 8.70 9.03
C HIS A 257 14.80 7.26 9.42
N PRO A 258 13.51 6.98 9.71
CA PRO A 258 13.02 5.61 9.87
C PRO A 258 13.13 4.88 8.53
N HIS A 259 13.78 3.72 8.53
CA HIS A 259 13.90 2.81 7.38
C HIS A 259 14.41 3.48 6.09
N PRO A 260 15.72 3.77 6.02
CA PRO A 260 16.30 4.58 4.95
C PRO A 260 15.96 4.08 3.54
N GLU A 261 16.01 2.76 3.32
CA GLU A 261 15.68 2.18 2.01
C GLU A 261 14.19 2.28 1.69
N ALA A 262 13.31 2.13 2.67
CA ALA A 262 11.86 2.30 2.48
C ALA A 262 11.53 3.75 2.14
N LEU A 263 12.11 4.71 2.87
CA LEU A 263 11.97 6.12 2.57
C LEU A 263 12.40 6.43 1.14
N ALA A 264 13.61 6.00 0.75
CA ALA A 264 14.15 6.26 -0.58
C ALA A 264 13.25 5.64 -1.67
N LEU A 265 12.83 4.39 -1.51
CA LEU A 265 12.00 3.71 -2.51
C LEU A 265 10.59 4.32 -2.62
N TYR A 266 9.97 4.74 -1.53
CA TYR A 266 8.69 5.45 -1.57
C TYR A 266 8.82 6.84 -2.21
N ALA A 267 9.89 7.58 -1.91
CA ALA A 267 10.16 8.88 -2.51
C ALA A 267 10.41 8.77 -4.02
N LEU A 268 11.24 7.82 -4.45
CA LEU A 268 11.51 7.56 -5.87
C LEU A 268 10.26 7.10 -6.62
N ALA A 269 9.43 6.23 -6.02
CA ALA A 269 8.16 5.82 -6.61
C ALA A 269 7.16 6.99 -6.71
N GLY A 270 7.03 7.80 -5.66
CA GLY A 270 6.19 9.00 -5.67
C GLY A 270 6.64 10.03 -6.70
N SER A 271 7.94 10.28 -6.80
CA SER A 271 8.56 11.16 -7.80
C SER A 271 8.29 10.66 -9.22
N LEU A 272 8.53 9.38 -9.47
CA LEU A 272 8.26 8.76 -10.76
C LEU A 272 6.78 8.85 -11.14
N LEU A 273 5.87 8.62 -10.18
CA LEU A 273 4.44 8.77 -10.41
C LEU A 273 4.08 10.22 -10.76
N LEU A 274 4.64 11.22 -10.06
CA LEU A 274 4.41 12.64 -10.32
C LEU A 274 4.90 13.04 -11.72
N ASP A 275 6.12 12.65 -12.11
CA ASP A 275 6.66 12.93 -13.44
C ASP A 275 5.78 12.30 -14.51
N TRP A 276 5.43 11.02 -14.34
CA TRP A 276 4.57 10.32 -15.28
C TRP A 276 3.23 11.01 -15.48
N MET A 277 2.68 11.58 -14.41
CA MET A 277 1.42 12.30 -14.43
C MET A 277 1.49 13.68 -15.07
N VAL A 278 2.58 14.41 -14.86
CA VAL A 278 2.73 15.74 -15.46
C VAL A 278 3.04 15.63 -16.95
N ASP A 279 3.68 14.54 -17.38
CA ASP A 279 4.02 14.29 -18.78
C ASP A 279 2.89 13.57 -19.55
N LEU A 280 1.93 12.95 -18.85
CA LEU A 280 0.76 12.26 -19.42
C LEU A 280 -0.07 13.13 -20.40
N PRO A 281 -0.40 14.40 -20.09
CA PRO A 281 -1.08 15.32 -21.03
C PRO A 281 -0.26 15.63 -22.29
N GLU A 282 1.07 15.62 -22.22
CA GLU A 282 1.95 15.83 -23.39
C GLU A 282 2.02 14.56 -24.26
N LEU A 283 2.10 13.39 -23.63
CA LEU A 283 2.05 12.08 -24.30
C LEU A 283 0.71 11.87 -25.03
N GLN A 284 -0.43 12.20 -24.40
CA GLN A 284 -1.74 12.10 -25.03
C GLN A 284 -1.90 13.08 -26.21
N ARG A 285 -1.39 14.32 -26.08
CA ARG A 285 -1.36 15.28 -27.21
C ARG A 285 -0.50 14.78 -28.38
N ASN A 286 0.61 14.11 -28.12
CA ASN A 286 1.50 13.60 -29.17
C ASN A 286 0.90 12.38 -29.90
N VAL A 287 0.11 11.56 -29.22
CA VAL A 287 -0.65 10.44 -29.83
C VAL A 287 -1.81 10.97 -30.69
N ASP A 288 -2.52 12.01 -30.23
CA ASP A 288 -3.64 12.62 -30.99
C ASP A 288 -3.17 13.31 -32.28
N ILE A 289 -1.93 13.79 -32.36
CA ILE A 289 -1.36 14.41 -33.57
C ILE A 289 -0.89 13.35 -34.59
N SER A 290 -0.70 12.09 -34.17
CA SER A 290 -0.14 11.03 -35.01
C SER A 290 -1.11 9.88 -35.34
N SER A 291 -2.37 9.90 -34.89
CA SER A 291 -3.38 8.91 -35.31
C SER A 291 -4.83 9.40 -35.22
N PRO A 292 -5.62 9.43 -36.31
CA PRO A 292 -7.05 9.73 -36.25
C PRO A 292 -7.84 8.45 -35.93
N GLN A 293 -7.64 7.85 -34.75
CA GLN A 293 -8.37 6.63 -34.41
C GLN A 293 -8.40 6.24 -32.92
N TYR A 294 -8.58 7.18 -31.99
CA TYR A 294 -9.09 6.84 -30.66
C TYR A 294 -10.16 7.84 -30.21
N GLY A 295 -11.35 7.30 -29.97
CA GLY A 295 -12.54 8.07 -29.63
C GLY A 295 -12.40 8.76 -28.28
N ARG A 296 -12.59 10.08 -28.32
CA ARG A 296 -12.84 10.99 -27.20
C ARG A 296 -13.73 10.33 -26.12
N ILE A 297 -13.21 10.10 -24.92
CA ILE A 297 -14.03 9.68 -23.76
C ILE A 297 -14.82 10.92 -23.32
N SER A 298 -16.02 11.08 -23.88
CA SER A 298 -17.01 12.04 -23.41
C SER A 298 -17.88 11.37 -22.34
N SER A 299 -18.05 12.11 -21.24
CA SER A 299 -18.97 11.85 -20.15
C SER A 299 -20.35 11.41 -20.63
N LEU A 300 -20.81 10.26 -20.13
CA LEU A 300 -22.21 9.85 -20.21
C LEU A 300 -22.75 9.66 -18.79
N GLY A 301 -23.86 10.36 -18.56
CA GLY A 301 -24.41 10.70 -17.26
C GLY A 301 -24.96 9.53 -16.45
N VAL A 302 -24.83 9.68 -15.14
CA VAL A 302 -25.48 8.87 -14.13
C VAL A 302 -26.99 9.14 -14.18
N SER A 303 -27.76 8.19 -14.72
CA SER A 303 -29.20 8.12 -14.47
C SER A 303 -29.47 7.13 -13.35
N GLN A 304 -29.97 7.67 -12.24
CA GLN A 304 -30.41 6.91 -11.06
C GLN A 304 -31.53 5.94 -11.43
N SER A 305 -31.43 4.68 -10.99
CA SER A 305 -32.61 3.87 -10.74
C SER A 305 -32.38 2.89 -9.56
N ARG A 306 -33.46 2.68 -8.82
CA ARG A 306 -33.64 2.09 -7.48
C ARG A 306 -33.44 0.56 -7.47
N PRO A 307 -33.07 -0.09 -6.34
CA PRO A 307 -32.78 -1.53 -6.32
C PRO A 307 -34.04 -2.39 -6.13
N PRO A 308 -34.11 -3.61 -6.69
CA PRO A 308 -34.99 -4.65 -6.19
C PRO A 308 -34.27 -5.58 -5.19
N LYS A 309 -35.07 -6.13 -4.29
CA LYS A 309 -34.72 -6.97 -3.15
C LYS A 309 -34.51 -8.45 -3.56
N THR A 310 -33.66 -9.12 -2.77
CA THR A 310 -33.59 -10.58 -2.46
C THR A 310 -33.35 -11.58 -3.61
N ALA A 311 -32.21 -12.29 -3.59
CA ALA A 311 -32.09 -13.68 -3.12
C ALA A 311 -30.71 -14.28 -3.47
N SER A 312 -30.28 -15.21 -2.61
CA SER A 312 -29.02 -15.95 -2.61
C SER A 312 -28.73 -16.73 -3.91
N SER A 313 -27.51 -16.59 -4.44
CA SER A 313 -26.78 -17.70 -5.06
C SER A 313 -25.29 -17.39 -5.07
N TYR A 314 -24.50 -18.27 -4.42
CA TYR A 314 -23.06 -18.30 -4.54
C TYR A 314 -22.73 -18.91 -5.91
N THR A 315 -22.38 -18.06 -6.87
CA THR A 315 -21.76 -18.48 -8.12
C THR A 315 -20.45 -17.73 -8.29
N SER A 316 -19.38 -18.53 -8.38
CA SER A 316 -18.05 -18.21 -8.89
C SER A 316 -18.06 -17.07 -9.92
N PHE A 317 -17.46 -15.93 -9.58
CA PHE A 317 -17.13 -14.88 -10.53
C PHE A 317 -15.64 -14.96 -10.88
N ASP A 318 -15.34 -15.81 -11.87
CA ASP A 318 -14.27 -15.50 -12.82
C ASP A 318 -14.87 -14.57 -13.87
N SER A 319 -14.59 -13.29 -13.74
CA SER A 319 -14.68 -12.30 -14.81
C SER A 319 -13.63 -11.25 -14.51
N PRO A 320 -12.64 -11.03 -15.40
CA PRO A 320 -11.65 -10.01 -15.17
C PRO A 320 -12.36 -8.67 -15.23
N THR A 321 -12.52 -8.02 -14.08
CA THR A 321 -12.76 -6.58 -14.03
C THR A 321 -11.70 -5.96 -14.93
N ALA A 322 -12.13 -5.28 -16.00
CA ALA A 322 -11.25 -4.69 -16.99
C ALA A 322 -10.10 -3.97 -16.28
N SER A 323 -8.87 -4.41 -16.53
CA SER A 323 -7.69 -3.76 -16.00
C SER A 323 -7.76 -2.27 -16.35
N PRO A 324 -7.53 -1.35 -15.40
CA PRO A 324 -7.47 0.07 -15.73
C PRO A 324 -6.46 0.25 -16.86
N PRO A 325 -6.72 1.12 -17.85
CA PRO A 325 -5.83 1.31 -18.99
C PRO A 325 -4.44 1.64 -18.45
N ALA A 326 -3.48 0.74 -18.71
CA ALA A 326 -2.11 0.95 -18.34
C ALA A 326 -1.63 2.25 -19.02
N PRO A 327 -1.07 3.21 -18.29
CA PRO A 327 -0.63 4.43 -18.95
C PRO A 327 0.53 4.15 -19.91
N PRO A 328 0.70 4.99 -20.95
CA PRO A 328 1.73 4.79 -21.96
C PRO A 328 3.13 4.79 -21.32
N PRO A 329 4.06 3.98 -21.84
CA PRO A 329 5.41 3.91 -21.32
C PRO A 329 6.10 5.27 -21.42
N LEU A 330 6.96 5.59 -20.45
CA LEU A 330 7.88 6.72 -20.59
C LEU A 330 8.90 6.37 -21.69
N SER A 331 9.21 7.33 -22.56
CA SER A 331 10.07 7.14 -23.74
C SER A 331 11.54 6.91 -23.39
N THR A 332 11.94 7.16 -22.14
CA THR A 332 13.30 6.97 -21.63
C THR A 332 13.29 6.41 -20.21
N ARG A 333 14.30 5.59 -19.90
CA ARG A 333 14.51 5.04 -18.55
C ARG A 333 14.78 6.21 -17.59
N SER A 334 13.86 6.42 -16.65
CA SER A 334 13.97 7.51 -15.69
C SER A 334 15.14 7.29 -14.72
N TRP A 335 15.73 8.39 -14.23
CA TRP A 335 16.80 8.32 -13.24
C TRP A 335 16.26 7.73 -11.92
N GLN A 336 15.00 7.99 -11.58
CA GLN A 336 14.34 7.44 -10.40
C GLN A 336 14.28 5.91 -10.45
N LEU A 337 13.85 5.36 -11.60
CA LEU A 337 13.77 3.91 -11.80
C LEU A 337 15.16 3.28 -11.73
N SER A 338 16.14 3.85 -12.44
CA SER A 338 17.53 3.36 -12.43
C SER A 338 18.07 3.28 -10.99
N ARG A 339 17.91 4.35 -10.22
CA ARG A 339 18.38 4.40 -8.83
C ARG A 339 17.62 3.46 -7.91
N ALA A 340 16.31 3.33 -8.08
CA ALA A 340 15.50 2.39 -7.29
C ALA A 340 15.92 0.94 -7.52
N LEU A 341 16.19 0.55 -8.76
CA LEU A 341 16.65 -0.80 -9.09
C LEU A 341 18.05 -1.06 -8.55
N GLU A 342 18.96 -0.07 -8.57
CA GLU A 342 20.26 -0.18 -7.90
C GLU A 342 20.14 -0.40 -6.39
N ILE A 343 19.23 0.32 -5.72
CA ILE A 343 18.95 0.12 -4.29
C ILE A 343 18.45 -1.31 -4.04
N LEU A 344 17.50 -1.77 -4.84
CA LEU A 344 16.88 -3.10 -4.71
C LEU A 344 17.83 -4.26 -5.04
N HIS A 345 18.86 -4.02 -5.86
CA HIS A 345 19.88 -5.01 -6.18
C HIS A 345 20.89 -5.26 -5.05
N ARG A 346 21.01 -4.35 -4.07
CA ARG A 346 21.99 -4.53 -2.98
C ARG A 346 21.62 -5.75 -2.14
N PRO A 347 22.57 -6.65 -1.82
CA PRO A 347 22.25 -7.88 -1.09
C PRO A 347 21.55 -7.65 0.26
N THR A 348 21.99 -6.63 1.01
CA THR A 348 21.43 -6.26 2.31
C THR A 348 20.00 -5.74 2.16
N THR A 349 19.78 -4.81 1.23
CA THR A 349 18.45 -4.27 0.91
C THR A 349 17.53 -5.35 0.40
N HIS A 350 17.96 -6.19 -0.54
CA HIS A 350 17.19 -7.31 -1.06
C HIS A 350 16.72 -8.22 0.08
N GLU A 351 17.61 -8.54 1.03
CA GLU A 351 17.29 -9.42 2.15
C GLU A 351 16.24 -8.81 3.10
N THR A 352 16.37 -7.53 3.44
CA THR A 352 15.41 -6.84 4.33
C THR A 352 14.09 -6.55 3.62
N TRP A 353 14.14 -6.08 2.38
CA TRP A 353 12.99 -5.70 1.57
C TRP A 353 12.06 -6.88 1.29
N THR A 354 12.64 -8.02 0.91
CA THR A 354 11.85 -9.22 0.58
C THR A 354 11.16 -9.87 1.80
N ARG A 355 11.49 -9.43 3.02
CA ARG A 355 10.84 -9.82 4.28
C ARG A 355 9.96 -8.72 4.88
N SER A 356 9.78 -7.61 4.18
CA SER A 356 9.05 -6.44 4.65
C SER A 356 7.64 -6.38 4.08
N PHE A 357 6.67 -5.98 4.90
CA PHE A 357 5.30 -5.67 4.44
C PHE A 357 5.22 -4.32 3.70
N LEU A 358 6.26 -3.47 3.82
CA LEU A 358 6.34 -2.15 3.16
C LEU A 358 6.57 -2.24 1.65
N GLY A 359 7.00 -3.39 1.14
CA GLY A 359 7.73 -3.40 -0.13
C GLY A 359 6.91 -3.39 -1.42
N TRP A 360 5.61 -3.65 -1.35
CA TRP A 360 4.84 -3.94 -2.57
C TRP A 360 4.47 -2.69 -3.37
N TRP A 361 4.20 -1.55 -2.72
CA TRP A 361 3.69 -0.37 -3.43
C TRP A 361 4.77 0.28 -4.32
N PRO A 362 6.02 0.51 -3.86
CA PRO A 362 7.06 0.99 -4.76
C PRO A 362 7.29 0.05 -5.96
N LEU A 363 7.27 -1.27 -5.73
CA LEU A 363 7.42 -2.26 -6.81
C LEU A 363 6.28 -2.22 -7.83
N LEU A 364 5.05 -1.92 -7.41
CA LEU A 364 3.93 -1.71 -8.32
C LEU A 364 4.21 -0.52 -9.25
N ILE A 365 4.64 0.62 -8.69
CA ILE A 365 4.93 1.83 -9.47
C ILE A 365 6.10 1.61 -10.43
N PHE A 366 7.21 1.02 -9.97
CA PHE A 366 8.33 0.69 -10.84
C PHE A 366 7.94 -0.31 -11.93
N GLY A 367 7.13 -1.31 -11.58
CA GLY A 367 6.62 -2.32 -12.50
C GLY A 367 5.73 -1.73 -13.60
N TYR A 368 5.00 -0.67 -13.32
CA TYR A 368 4.25 0.04 -14.34
C TYR A 368 5.13 0.79 -15.32
N VAL A 369 6.31 1.27 -14.92
CA VAL A 369 7.16 2.10 -15.79
C VAL A 369 8.17 1.29 -16.58
N VAL A 370 8.65 0.18 -16.02
CA VAL A 370 9.67 -0.66 -16.66
C VAL A 370 9.23 -1.19 -18.03
N THR A 371 10.17 -1.20 -18.97
CA THR A 371 10.00 -1.71 -20.35
C THR A 371 11.01 -2.78 -20.72
N ASP A 372 12.23 -2.71 -20.18
CA ASP A 372 13.31 -3.67 -20.47
C ASP A 372 13.05 -5.03 -19.80
N ASP A 373 13.29 -6.12 -20.53
CA ASP A 373 13.01 -7.48 -20.05
C ASP A 373 13.82 -7.86 -18.79
N ASP A 374 15.07 -7.40 -18.69
CA ASP A 374 15.94 -7.65 -17.53
C ASP A 374 15.38 -7.01 -16.25
N ASP A 375 14.98 -5.75 -16.35
CA ASP A 375 14.40 -5.01 -15.22
C ASP A 375 13.00 -5.57 -14.86
N ILE A 376 12.20 -5.99 -15.86
CA ILE A 376 10.93 -6.69 -15.65
C ILE A 376 11.16 -7.96 -14.83
N GLU A 377 12.14 -8.79 -15.22
CA GLU A 377 12.43 -10.03 -14.50
C GLU A 377 12.99 -9.78 -13.11
N GLN A 378 13.74 -8.69 -12.91
CA GLN A 378 14.17 -8.27 -11.58
C GLN A 378 12.96 -7.98 -10.66
N ILE A 379 12.00 -7.16 -11.11
CA ILE A 379 10.79 -6.84 -10.33
C ILE A 379 9.97 -8.11 -10.05
N LYS A 380 9.80 -8.98 -11.06
CA LYS A 380 9.15 -10.28 -10.89
C LYS A 380 9.83 -11.14 -9.84
N SER A 381 11.16 -11.25 -9.89
CA SER A 381 11.95 -12.03 -8.95
C SER A 381 11.77 -11.53 -7.52
N LEU A 382 11.78 -10.21 -7.31
CA LEU A 382 11.54 -9.57 -6.01
C LEU A 382 10.14 -9.90 -5.46
N LEU A 383 9.10 -9.72 -6.28
CA LEU A 383 7.71 -10.02 -5.88
C LEU A 383 7.52 -11.52 -5.59
N ARG A 384 8.08 -12.42 -6.41
CA ARG A 384 8.07 -13.87 -6.16
C ARG A 384 8.83 -14.23 -4.88
N CYS A 385 9.95 -13.56 -4.60
CA CYS A 385 10.71 -13.75 -3.38
C CYS A 385 9.92 -13.31 -2.15
N MET A 386 9.31 -12.13 -2.19
CA MET A 386 8.39 -11.63 -1.16
C MET A 386 7.25 -12.62 -0.91
N ARG A 387 6.53 -13.04 -1.96
CA ARG A 387 5.42 -14.00 -1.82
C ARG A 387 5.88 -15.31 -1.15
N ARG A 388 7.05 -15.83 -1.52
CA ARG A 388 7.61 -17.06 -0.90
C ARG A 388 8.03 -16.86 0.56
N ARG A 389 8.50 -15.67 0.94
CA ARG A 389 9.02 -15.39 2.29
C ARG A 389 7.95 -15.01 3.30
N ILE A 390 6.99 -14.20 2.90
CA ILE A 390 5.98 -13.64 3.84
C ILE A 390 4.56 -14.11 3.55
N GLY A 391 4.27 -14.77 2.41
CA GLY A 391 2.92 -15.26 2.09
C GLY A 391 1.88 -14.15 2.00
N TYR A 392 2.29 -12.95 1.57
CA TYR A 392 1.43 -11.77 1.54
C TYR A 392 0.62 -11.72 0.23
N GLY A 393 -0.69 -11.96 0.30
CA GLY A 393 -1.59 -12.00 -0.86
C GLY A 393 -1.59 -10.76 -1.76
N VAL A 394 -1.42 -9.56 -1.21
CA VAL A 394 -1.28 -8.33 -2.01
C VAL A 394 -0.12 -8.43 -3.00
N VAL A 395 1.01 -9.03 -2.60
CA VAL A 395 2.20 -9.17 -3.46
C VAL A 395 1.88 -10.05 -4.67
N GLU A 396 1.12 -11.13 -4.49
CA GLU A 396 0.68 -11.99 -5.59
C GLU A 396 -0.25 -11.25 -6.56
N ARG A 397 -1.20 -10.46 -6.03
CA ARG A 397 -2.11 -9.66 -6.86
C ARG A 397 -1.39 -8.56 -7.64
N VAL A 398 -0.42 -7.90 -7.01
CA VAL A 398 0.46 -6.92 -7.68
C VAL A 398 1.24 -7.58 -8.82
N LEU A 399 1.80 -8.77 -8.59
CA LEU A 399 2.51 -9.51 -9.64
C LEU A 399 1.58 -9.87 -10.81
N TYR A 400 0.38 -10.39 -10.53
CA TYR A 400 -0.61 -10.73 -11.56
C TYR A 400 -1.01 -9.51 -12.39
N GLU A 401 -1.23 -8.37 -11.73
CA GLU A 401 -1.57 -7.12 -12.39
C GLU A 401 -0.44 -6.63 -13.31
N LEU A 402 0.80 -6.63 -12.83
CA LEU A 402 1.96 -6.24 -13.64
C LEU A 402 2.18 -7.18 -14.82
N GLU A 403 1.96 -8.49 -14.65
CA GLU A 403 2.02 -9.45 -15.76
C GLU A 403 1.00 -9.13 -16.86
N ALA A 404 -0.22 -8.76 -16.50
CA ALA A 404 -1.23 -8.32 -17.46
C ALA A 404 -0.81 -7.02 -18.20
N VAL A 405 -0.23 -6.06 -17.48
CA VAL A 405 0.30 -4.82 -18.06
C VAL A 405 1.40 -5.10 -19.07
N TRP A 406 2.42 -5.88 -18.69
CA TRP A 406 3.55 -6.19 -19.56
C TRP A 406 3.14 -7.02 -20.78
N GLN A 407 2.20 -7.96 -20.63
CA GLN A 407 1.63 -8.72 -21.75
C GLN A 407 0.92 -7.81 -22.74
N SER A 408 0.08 -6.88 -22.25
CA SER A 408 -0.66 -5.94 -23.09
C SER A 408 0.29 -5.07 -23.93
N ARG A 409 1.40 -4.62 -23.36
CA ARG A 409 2.42 -3.82 -24.06
C ARG A 409 3.10 -4.60 -25.19
N ARG A 410 3.57 -5.83 -24.90
CA ARG A 410 4.18 -6.69 -25.93
C ARG A 410 3.25 -6.93 -27.11
N THR A 411 1.96 -7.17 -26.84
CA THR A 411 0.98 -7.35 -27.92
C THR A 411 0.77 -6.08 -28.74
N ALA A 412 0.82 -4.89 -28.13
CA ALA A 412 0.68 -3.62 -28.85
C ALA A 412 1.89 -3.36 -29.77
N ASP A 413 3.10 -3.63 -29.28
CA ASP A 413 4.34 -3.48 -30.05
C ASP A 413 4.36 -4.45 -31.26
N ASP A 414 3.95 -5.72 -31.06
CA ASP A 414 3.84 -6.71 -32.13
C ASP A 414 2.84 -6.27 -33.23
N HIS A 415 1.69 -5.70 -32.83
CA HIS A 415 0.71 -5.17 -33.78
C HIS A 415 1.28 -3.97 -34.55
N GLN A 416 1.99 -3.06 -33.88
CA GLN A 416 2.62 -1.92 -34.52
C GLN A 416 3.72 -2.35 -35.51
N MET A 417 4.54 -3.35 -35.16
CA MET A 417 5.54 -3.93 -36.06
C MET A 417 4.90 -4.66 -37.25
N SER A 418 3.74 -5.30 -37.06
CA SER A 418 3.02 -5.98 -38.15
C SER A 418 2.46 -5.02 -39.21
N LEU A 419 2.07 -3.80 -38.80
CA LEU A 419 1.58 -2.73 -39.66
C LEU A 419 2.69 -2.01 -40.44
N VAL A 420 3.95 -2.12 -40.00
CA VAL A 420 5.14 -1.51 -40.62
C VAL A 420 5.79 -2.43 -41.67
N LYS A 421 5.21 -3.60 -41.97
CA LYS A 421 5.72 -4.44 -43.07
C LYS A 421 5.66 -3.67 -44.40
N PRO A 422 6.76 -3.62 -45.18
CA PRO A 422 6.79 -2.88 -46.43
C PRO A 422 5.79 -3.52 -47.40
N THR A 423 4.93 -2.69 -47.97
CA THR A 423 4.29 -2.97 -49.25
C THR A 423 5.40 -3.25 -50.25
N ASN A 424 5.62 -4.52 -50.55
CA ASN A 424 6.50 -4.91 -51.65
C ASN A 424 6.00 -4.21 -52.91
N PHE A 425 6.86 -3.33 -53.45
CA PHE A 425 6.81 -2.89 -54.82
C PHE A 425 6.98 -4.14 -55.71
N GLU A 426 5.88 -4.73 -56.14
CA GLU A 426 5.90 -5.57 -57.35
C GLU A 426 5.90 -4.61 -58.56
N MET A 427 7.09 -4.36 -59.10
CA MET A 427 7.25 -4.07 -60.52
C MET A 427 7.59 -5.38 -61.22
N GLY A 428 6.68 -5.82 -62.09
CA GLY A 428 6.84 -6.93 -63.02
C GLY A 428 5.70 -6.90 -64.02
#